data_AF-A0A7C7C0B4-F1
#
_entry.id   AF-A0A7C7C0B4-F1
#
_cell.length_a   1.000
_cell.length_b   1.000
_cell.length_c   1.000
_cell.angle_alpha   90.00
_cell.angle_beta   90.00
_cell.angle_gamma   90.00
#
_symmetry.space_group_name_H-M   'P 1'
#
loop_
_entity.id
_entity.type
_entity.pdbx_description
1 polymer ?
#
loop_
_entity_poly.entity_id
_entity_poly.type
_entity_poly.pdbx_seq_one_letter_code
_entity_poly.pdbx_strand_id
1 'polypeptide(L)'
;MESSVLIALSRQGTLKREMDVIANNLANMNTTGFKSQKMLFVEHLVKSRGGDRLLPVKLSFARDVAQITDLSEGQINTTGNTLDVAIRKDGFFVVETPNGQRYTRNGRFETDSQGQLVNQQGFPVLTGAGVPLVFAPEDTDISIARDGTVSSNNGELGQIKLVKFEKAQNLQKEAGG
;
A
#
# COMPACT_ATOMS: atom_id res chain seq x y z
N MET A 1 31.15 -26.82 -14.73
CA MET A 1 31.22 -26.30 -13.34
C MET A 1 30.80 -24.84 -13.27
N GLU A 2 31.12 -23.98 -14.24
CA GLU A 2 30.72 -22.56 -14.22
C GLU A 2 29.19 -22.34 -14.17
N SER A 3 28.41 -23.16 -14.86
CA SER A 3 26.96 -23.00 -14.92
C SER A 3 26.24 -23.33 -13.60
N SER A 4 26.76 -24.25 -12.77
CA SER A 4 26.15 -24.57 -11.48
C SER A 4 26.38 -23.47 -10.44
N VAL A 5 27.53 -22.80 -10.49
CA VAL A 5 27.82 -21.63 -9.63
C VAL A 5 26.92 -20.46 -10.01
N LEU A 6 26.71 -20.22 -11.32
CA LEU A 6 25.80 -19.17 -11.80
C LEU A 6 24.33 -19.43 -11.41
N ILE A 7 23.87 -20.69 -11.51
CA ILE A 7 22.53 -21.07 -11.02
C ILE A 7 22.42 -20.85 -9.51
N ALA A 8 23.42 -21.30 -8.74
CA ALA A 8 23.43 -21.15 -7.28
C ALA A 8 23.42 -19.66 -6.87
N LEU A 9 24.22 -18.81 -7.53
CA LEU A 9 24.27 -17.38 -7.28
C LEU A 9 22.96 -16.69 -7.65
N SER A 10 22.35 -17.05 -8.78
CA SER A 10 21.01 -16.56 -9.19
C SER A 10 19.95 -16.93 -8.16
N ARG A 11 19.96 -18.17 -7.66
CA ARG A 11 19.04 -18.61 -6.60
C ARG A 11 19.29 -17.88 -5.29
N GLN A 12 20.55 -17.69 -4.89
CA GLN A 12 20.90 -16.96 -3.68
C GLN A 12 20.44 -15.50 -3.74
N GLY A 13 20.64 -14.84 -4.87
CA GLY A 13 20.17 -13.47 -5.09
C GLY A 13 18.65 -13.33 -4.99
N THR A 14 17.94 -14.32 -5.54
CA THR A 14 16.47 -14.41 -5.50
C THR A 14 15.97 -14.62 -4.07
N LEU A 15 16.53 -15.59 -3.35
CA LEU A 15 16.20 -15.88 -1.94
C LEU A 15 16.47 -14.68 -1.03
N LYS A 16 17.57 -13.94 -1.27
CA LYS A 16 17.86 -12.72 -0.51
C LYS A 16 16.73 -11.70 -0.68
N ARG A 17 16.29 -11.44 -1.91
CA ARG A 17 15.20 -10.49 -2.18
C ARG A 17 13.88 -10.96 -1.58
N GLU A 18 13.62 -12.27 -1.58
CA GLU A 18 12.45 -12.84 -0.91
C GLU A 18 12.49 -12.58 0.61
N MET A 19 13.63 -12.80 1.25
CA MET A 19 13.83 -12.45 2.66
C MET A 19 13.62 -10.96 2.91
N ASP A 20 14.12 -10.08 2.02
CA ASP A 20 13.93 -8.63 2.14
C ASP A 20 12.44 -8.25 2.09
N VAL A 21 11.66 -8.87 1.20
CA VAL A 21 10.20 -8.65 1.09
C VAL A 21 9.47 -9.18 2.33
N ILE A 22 9.81 -10.36 2.82
CA ILE A 22 9.22 -10.93 4.04
C ILE A 22 9.55 -10.04 5.24
N ALA A 23 10.78 -9.58 5.37
CA ALA A 23 11.21 -8.67 6.44
C ALA A 23 10.44 -7.35 6.38
N ASN A 24 10.24 -6.78 5.19
CA ASN A 24 9.43 -5.57 5.02
C ASN A 24 7.96 -5.77 5.42
N ASN A 25 7.37 -6.90 5.02
CA ASN A 25 6.00 -7.25 5.41
C ASN A 25 5.88 -7.43 6.92
N LEU A 26 6.84 -8.10 7.56
CA LEU A 26 6.86 -8.32 9.01
C LEU A 26 7.02 -7.00 9.78
N ALA A 27 7.94 -6.14 9.34
CA ALA A 27 8.15 -4.83 9.95
C ALA A 27 6.91 -3.93 9.90
N ASN A 28 6.06 -4.11 8.88
CA ASN A 28 4.84 -3.33 8.69
C ASN A 28 3.55 -4.11 8.97
N MET A 29 3.64 -5.29 9.61
CA MET A 29 2.47 -6.13 9.89
C MET A 29 1.42 -5.42 10.75
N ASN A 30 1.87 -4.49 11.61
CA ASN A 30 1.02 -3.68 12.48
C ASN A 30 0.78 -2.25 11.94
N THR A 31 1.25 -1.94 10.74
CA THR A 31 1.06 -0.61 10.13
C THR A 31 -0.34 -0.52 9.52
N THR A 32 -1.16 0.43 9.98
CA THR A 32 -2.52 0.64 9.48
C THR A 32 -2.52 0.93 7.97
N GLY A 33 -3.38 0.22 7.23
CA GLY A 33 -3.52 0.41 5.79
C GLY A 33 -2.41 -0.21 4.94
N PHE A 34 -1.37 -0.80 5.54
CA PHE A 34 -0.29 -1.45 4.81
C PHE A 34 -0.78 -2.65 4.00
N LYS A 35 -0.30 -2.76 2.76
CA LYS A 35 -0.54 -3.89 1.88
C LYS A 35 0.74 -4.70 1.68
N SER A 36 0.66 -5.99 1.98
CA SER A 36 1.80 -6.89 1.89
C SER A 36 2.22 -7.10 0.45
N GLN A 37 3.51 -7.34 0.24
CA GLN A 37 4.06 -7.62 -1.08
C GLN A 37 4.39 -9.10 -1.22
N LYS A 38 4.15 -9.65 -2.41
CA LYS A 38 4.53 -11.01 -2.77
C LYS A 38 5.50 -10.96 -3.96
N MET A 39 6.54 -11.76 -3.91
CA MET A 39 7.41 -11.97 -5.06
C MET A 39 6.80 -13.04 -5.98
N LEU A 40 6.69 -12.73 -7.27
CA LEU A 40 6.40 -13.72 -8.29
C LEU A 40 7.70 -14.22 -8.91
N PHE A 41 7.90 -15.53 -8.81
CA PHE A 41 9.01 -16.23 -9.45
C PHE A 41 8.55 -16.82 -10.77
N VAL A 42 9.35 -16.66 -11.82
CA VAL A 42 9.22 -17.49 -13.03
C VAL A 42 10.52 -18.23 -13.22
N GLU A 43 10.39 -19.55 -13.35
CA GLU A 43 11.50 -20.43 -13.65
C GLU A 43 11.83 -20.32 -15.15
N HIS A 44 13.00 -19.77 -15.48
CA HIS A 44 13.46 -19.67 -16.84
C HIS A 44 14.32 -20.89 -17.19
N LEU A 45 13.74 -21.83 -17.93
CA LEU A 45 14.44 -23.02 -18.41
C LEU A 45 15.25 -22.70 -19.67
N VAL A 46 16.58 -22.79 -19.59
CA VAL A 46 17.48 -22.67 -20.73
C VAL A 46 17.94 -24.08 -21.15
N LYS A 47 17.78 -24.42 -22.43
CA LYS A 47 18.39 -25.63 -22.99
C LYS A 47 19.91 -25.45 -23.00
N SER A 48 20.65 -26.34 -22.35
CA SER A 48 22.10 -26.39 -22.49
C SER A 48 22.47 -26.56 -23.97
N ARG A 49 23.35 -25.69 -24.51
CA ARG A 49 23.99 -25.94 -25.81
C ARG A 49 24.96 -27.11 -25.63
N GLY A 50 24.44 -28.32 -25.79
CA GLY A 50 25.25 -29.53 -25.72
C GLY A 50 26.01 -29.75 -27.02
N GLY A 51 27.33 -29.62 -26.97
CA GLY A 51 28.19 -30.54 -27.70
C GLY A 51 28.08 -31.91 -27.02
N ASP A 52 27.51 -32.86 -27.75
CA ASP A 52 27.69 -34.32 -27.65
C ASP A 52 27.56 -35.02 -26.27
N ARG A 53 26.49 -34.76 -25.51
CA ARG A 53 26.05 -35.64 -24.41
C ARG A 53 24.53 -35.86 -24.40
N LEU A 54 24.15 -37.14 -24.32
CA LEU A 54 22.81 -37.74 -24.45
C LEU A 54 21.73 -37.33 -23.43
N LEU A 55 21.91 -36.26 -22.66
CA LEU A 55 20.87 -35.75 -21.75
C LEU A 55 20.80 -34.22 -21.84
N PRO A 56 19.68 -33.62 -22.27
CA PRO A 56 19.51 -32.18 -22.23
C PRO A 56 19.46 -31.74 -20.77
N VAL A 57 20.58 -31.25 -20.24
CA VAL A 57 20.61 -30.56 -18.94
C VAL A 57 19.76 -29.31 -19.09
N LYS A 58 18.55 -29.33 -18.53
CA LYS A 58 17.72 -28.14 -18.38
C LYS A 58 18.37 -27.27 -17.29
N LEU A 59 18.92 -26.12 -17.67
CA LEU A 59 19.38 -25.14 -16.71
C LEU A 59 18.17 -24.32 -16.27
N SER A 60 17.84 -24.38 -14.99
CA SER A 60 16.79 -23.57 -14.37
C SER A 60 17.40 -22.30 -13.77
N PHE A 61 16.97 -21.14 -14.25
CA PHE A 61 17.30 -19.84 -13.66
C PHE A 61 16.05 -19.29 -12.98
N ALA A 62 16.15 -18.95 -11.70
CA ALA A 62 15.11 -18.17 -11.04
C ALA A 62 15.30 -16.70 -11.42
N ARG A 63 14.30 -16.10 -12.06
CA ARG A 63 14.25 -14.66 -12.33
C ARG A 63 13.08 -14.07 -11.56
N ASP A 64 13.35 -13.01 -10.81
CA ASP A 64 12.30 -12.17 -10.24
C ASP A 64 11.59 -11.44 -11.37
N VAL A 65 10.30 -11.70 -11.53
CA VAL A 65 9.51 -11.14 -12.63
C VAL A 65 8.69 -9.95 -12.17
N ALA A 66 8.14 -9.98 -10.95
CA ALA A 66 7.37 -8.86 -10.41
C ALA A 66 7.25 -8.95 -8.88
N GLN A 67 7.20 -7.79 -8.22
CA GLN A 67 6.61 -7.64 -6.89
C GLN A 67 5.15 -7.24 -7.07
N ILE A 68 4.23 -7.98 -6.47
CA ILE A 68 2.79 -7.69 -6.50
C ILE A 68 2.35 -7.25 -5.12
N THR A 69 1.56 -6.20 -5.06
CA THR A 69 0.90 -5.76 -3.83
C THR A 69 -0.37 -6.57 -3.63
N ASP A 70 -0.49 -7.25 -2.50
CA ASP A 70 -1.70 -7.94 -2.09
C ASP A 70 -2.73 -6.92 -1.63
N LEU A 71 -3.75 -6.69 -2.47
CA LEU A 71 -4.80 -5.71 -2.22
C LEU A 71 -5.99 -6.29 -1.43
N SER A 72 -5.91 -7.56 -1.00
CA SER A 72 -6.97 -8.19 -0.21
C SER A 72 -7.26 -7.40 1.08
N GLU A 73 -8.51 -7.47 1.53
CA GLU A 73 -8.94 -6.80 2.75
C GLU A 73 -8.28 -7.47 3.96
N GLY A 74 -7.64 -6.66 4.81
CA GLY A 74 -7.06 -7.11 6.06
C GLY A 74 -8.10 -7.12 7.19
N GLN A 75 -7.68 -7.51 8.38
CA GLN A 75 -8.54 -7.39 9.55
C GLN A 75 -8.80 -5.91 9.88
N ILE A 76 -10.07 -5.56 10.07
CA ILE A 76 -10.47 -4.24 10.55
C ILE A 76 -10.70 -4.33 12.06
N ASN A 77 -10.00 -3.51 12.82
CA ASN A 77 -10.15 -3.40 14.26
C ASN A 77 -10.76 -2.04 14.60
N THR A 78 -11.81 -2.03 15.43
CA THR A 78 -12.41 -0.79 15.93
C THR A 78 -11.52 -0.21 17.03
N THR A 79 -11.09 1.05 16.88
CA THR A 79 -10.19 1.72 17.84
C THR A 79 -10.94 2.57 18.87
N GLY A 80 -12.19 2.96 18.57
CA GLY A 80 -12.99 3.85 19.41
C GLY A 80 -12.70 5.35 19.20
N ASN A 81 -11.69 5.69 18.37
CA ASN A 81 -11.46 7.07 17.95
C ASN A 81 -12.35 7.41 16.75
N THR A 82 -13.05 8.54 16.78
CA THR A 82 -13.94 8.99 15.71
C THR A 82 -13.18 9.24 14.41
N LEU A 83 -11.95 9.75 14.48
CA LEU A 83 -11.14 10.10 13.30
C LEU A 83 -10.39 8.89 12.72
N ASP A 84 -10.52 7.71 13.31
CA ASP A 84 -9.99 6.47 12.76
C ASP A 84 -11.03 5.85 11.81
N VAL A 85 -10.82 6.02 10.52
CA VAL A 85 -11.74 5.56 9.47
C VAL A 85 -11.14 4.37 8.72
N ALA A 86 -11.96 3.37 8.44
CA ALA A 86 -11.57 2.22 7.62
C ALA A 86 -12.43 2.12 6.37
N ILE A 87 -11.79 1.87 5.23
CA ILE A 87 -12.48 1.60 3.96
C ILE A 87 -12.74 0.10 3.86
N ARG A 88 -14.00 -0.29 3.66
CA ARG A 88 -14.35 -1.67 3.28
C ARG A 88 -14.26 -1.85 1.78
N LYS A 89 -13.75 -2.99 1.31
CA LYS A 89 -13.50 -3.28 -0.11
C LYS A 89 -12.48 -2.31 -0.73
N ASP A 90 -12.76 -1.83 -1.94
CA ASP A 90 -11.85 -1.04 -2.76
C ASP A 90 -11.96 0.45 -2.52
N GLY A 91 -10.80 1.11 -2.48
CA GLY A 91 -10.71 2.55 -2.38
C GLY A 91 -9.45 3.01 -1.65
N PHE A 92 -9.09 4.27 -1.89
CA PHE A 92 -8.02 4.98 -1.21
C PHE A 92 -8.52 6.36 -0.81
N PHE A 93 -8.12 6.80 0.37
CA PHE A 93 -8.20 8.20 0.77
C PHE A 93 -7.22 9.01 -0.07
N VAL A 94 -7.54 10.28 -0.28
CA VAL A 94 -6.67 11.22 -1.00
C VAL A 94 -6.10 12.20 -0.01
N VAL A 95 -4.78 12.31 0.03
CA VAL A 95 -4.06 13.32 0.81
C VAL A 95 -3.30 14.26 -0.11
N GLU A 96 -3.18 15.51 0.29
CA GLU A 96 -2.41 16.52 -0.43
C GLU A 96 -1.00 16.61 0.14
N THR A 97 -0.01 16.34 -0.69
CA THR A 97 1.41 16.50 -0.33
C THR A 97 2.02 17.66 -1.12
N PRO A 98 3.19 18.18 -0.72
CA PRO A 98 3.92 19.16 -1.52
C PRO A 98 4.24 18.71 -2.96
N ASN A 99 4.27 17.39 -3.19
CA ASN A 99 4.51 16.78 -4.50
C ASN A 99 3.20 16.39 -5.22
N GLY A 100 2.06 16.95 -4.80
CA GLY A 100 0.73 16.67 -5.31
C GLY A 100 -0.03 15.59 -4.53
N GLN A 101 -1.15 15.14 -5.09
CA GLN A 101 -2.02 14.16 -4.43
C GLN A 101 -1.33 12.81 -4.27
N ARG A 102 -1.57 12.17 -3.12
CA ARG A 102 -1.18 10.79 -2.83
C ARG A 102 -2.39 10.01 -2.30
N TYR A 103 -2.27 8.70 -2.36
CA TYR A 103 -3.38 7.79 -2.09
C TYR A 103 -2.98 6.84 -0.97
N THR A 104 -3.79 6.80 0.08
CA THR A 104 -3.50 5.95 1.25
C THR A 104 -4.72 5.16 1.67
N ARG A 105 -4.48 4.00 2.28
CA ARG A 105 -5.50 3.26 3.02
C ARG A 105 -5.36 3.43 4.53
N ASN A 106 -4.36 4.16 4.98
CA ASN A 106 -4.26 4.53 6.38
C ASN A 106 -5.30 5.61 6.67
N GLY A 107 -6.33 5.24 7.41
CA GLY A 107 -7.37 6.18 7.85
C GLY A 107 -7.23 6.59 9.30
N ARG A 108 -6.03 6.47 9.88
CA ARG A 108 -5.73 7.11 11.16
C ARG A 108 -5.43 8.58 10.91
N PHE A 109 -6.42 9.41 11.19
CA PHE A 109 -6.36 10.85 10.98
C PHE A 109 -6.36 11.60 12.31
N GLU A 110 -5.81 12.79 12.27
CA GLU A 110 -5.70 13.71 13.41
C GLU A 110 -6.05 15.12 12.92
N THR A 111 -6.37 16.02 13.86
CA THR A 111 -6.60 17.43 13.55
C THR A 111 -5.32 18.21 13.83
N ASP A 112 -4.87 19.02 12.89
CA ASP A 112 -3.69 19.88 13.06
C ASP A 112 -4.02 21.19 13.80
N SER A 113 -3.01 22.05 14.00
CA SER A 113 -3.17 23.34 14.67
C SER A 113 -4.00 24.37 13.90
N GLN A 114 -4.27 24.12 12.62
CA GLN A 114 -5.11 24.94 11.75
C GLN A 114 -6.54 24.37 11.65
N GLY A 115 -6.85 23.29 12.37
CA GLY A 115 -8.15 22.63 12.31
C GLY A 115 -8.30 21.67 11.12
N GLN A 116 -7.25 21.42 10.34
CA GLN A 116 -7.35 20.53 9.18
C GLN A 116 -7.30 19.07 9.61
N LEU A 117 -8.09 18.22 8.96
CA LEU A 117 -7.95 16.78 9.07
C LEU A 117 -6.70 16.35 8.29
N VAL A 118 -5.71 15.83 9.00
CA VAL A 118 -4.43 15.41 8.44
C VAL A 118 -4.17 13.92 8.71
N ASN A 119 -3.33 13.30 7.88
CA ASN A 119 -2.79 11.97 8.17
C ASN A 119 -1.66 12.05 9.21
N GLN A 120 -1.11 10.89 9.60
CA GLN A 120 0.00 10.80 10.56
C GLN A 120 1.30 11.52 10.14
N GLN A 121 1.41 11.90 8.86
CA GLN A 121 2.55 12.67 8.34
C GLN A 121 2.27 14.19 8.31
N GLY A 122 1.07 14.62 8.72
CA GLY A 122 0.64 16.01 8.67
C GLY A 122 0.12 16.46 7.30
N PHE A 123 -0.16 15.52 6.38
CA PHE A 123 -0.71 15.86 5.06
C PHE A 123 -2.23 15.97 5.11
N PRO A 124 -2.83 17.07 4.59
CA PRO A 124 -4.27 17.27 4.60
C PRO A 124 -5.03 16.20 3.83
N VAL A 125 -6.13 15.72 4.41
CA VAL A 125 -7.09 14.82 3.77
C VAL A 125 -8.07 15.64 2.93
N LEU A 126 -8.25 15.24 1.68
CA LEU A 126 -9.10 15.98 0.75
C LEU A 126 -10.56 15.52 0.82
N THR A 127 -11.46 16.47 0.63
CA THR A 127 -12.89 16.27 0.44
C THR A 127 -13.23 15.87 -1.01
N GLY A 128 -14.46 15.44 -1.27
CA GLY A 128 -14.97 15.17 -2.62
C GLY A 128 -14.78 16.34 -3.60
N ALA A 129 -14.79 17.58 -3.09
CA ALA A 129 -14.51 18.79 -3.86
C ALA A 129 -13.02 19.02 -4.17
N GLY A 130 -12.12 18.22 -3.60
CA GLY A 130 -10.68 18.31 -3.81
C GLY A 130 -9.96 19.35 -2.95
N VAL A 131 -10.62 19.88 -1.91
CA VAL A 131 -10.04 20.80 -0.92
C VAL A 131 -9.83 20.10 0.43
N PRO A 132 -8.88 20.55 1.27
CA PRO A 132 -8.71 20.03 2.62
C PRO A 132 -10.01 20.06 3.44
N LEU A 133 -10.25 19.01 4.22
CA LEU A 133 -11.31 19.02 5.22
C LEU A 133 -10.84 19.79 6.46
N VAL A 134 -11.59 20.80 6.89
CA VAL A 134 -11.23 21.68 8.01
C VAL A 134 -12.37 21.74 9.02
N PHE A 135 -12.04 21.63 10.29
CA PHE A 135 -12.91 21.83 11.45
C PHE A 135 -12.73 23.26 11.95
N ALA A 136 -13.85 23.96 12.15
CA ALA A 136 -13.83 25.27 12.81
C ALA A 136 -13.59 25.10 14.33
N PRO A 137 -13.04 26.12 15.02
CA PRO A 137 -12.82 26.05 16.47
C PRO A 137 -14.08 25.76 17.31
N GLU A 138 -15.24 26.14 16.79
CA GLU A 138 -16.56 25.90 17.39
C GLU A 138 -17.18 24.53 17.05
N ASP A 139 -16.55 23.74 16.18
CA ASP A 139 -17.04 22.40 15.83
C ASP A 139 -16.73 21.41 16.96
N THR A 140 -17.80 20.89 17.57
CA THR A 140 -17.77 19.81 18.55
C THR A 140 -18.56 18.62 18.05
N ASP A 141 -18.45 17.47 18.73
CA ASP A 141 -19.21 16.25 18.42
C ASP A 141 -19.05 15.77 16.96
N ILE A 142 -17.79 15.74 16.50
CA ILE A 142 -17.46 15.27 15.16
C ILE A 142 -17.96 13.84 14.99
N SER A 143 -18.60 13.59 13.84
CA SER A 143 -19.07 12.27 13.43
C SER A 143 -18.77 12.04 11.96
N ILE A 144 -18.48 10.79 11.59
CA ILE A 144 -18.21 10.38 10.21
C ILE A 144 -19.19 9.27 9.86
N ALA A 145 -20.07 9.56 8.90
CA ALA A 145 -21.05 8.62 8.39
C ALA A 145 -20.42 7.57 7.47
N ARG A 146 -21.16 6.50 7.16
CA ARG A 146 -20.67 5.35 6.37
C ARG A 146 -20.34 5.70 4.92
N ASP A 147 -20.94 6.75 4.40
CA ASP A 147 -20.66 7.31 3.08
C ASP A 147 -19.42 8.24 3.08
N GLY A 148 -18.81 8.47 4.24
CA GLY A 148 -17.67 9.37 4.41
C GLY A 148 -18.05 10.82 4.67
N THR A 149 -19.34 11.12 4.84
CA THR A 149 -19.81 12.46 5.21
C THR A 149 -19.39 12.77 6.64
N VAL A 150 -18.70 13.89 6.81
CA VAL A 150 -18.22 14.41 8.10
C VAL A 150 -19.15 15.52 8.54
N SER A 151 -19.61 15.43 9.79
CA SER A 151 -20.53 16.40 10.38
C SER A 151 -20.12 16.74 11.80
N SER A 152 -20.43 17.96 12.22
CA SER A 152 -20.30 18.46 13.59
C SER A 152 -21.68 18.81 14.16
N ASN A 153 -21.70 19.30 15.40
CA ASN A 153 -22.85 19.97 16.01
C ASN A 153 -23.41 21.14 15.17
N ASN A 154 -22.59 21.76 14.31
CA ASN A 154 -22.98 22.90 13.47
C ASN A 154 -23.50 22.50 12.08
N GLY A 155 -23.41 21.22 11.71
CA GLY A 155 -23.92 20.69 10.44
C GLY A 155 -22.90 19.86 9.68
N GLU A 156 -23.15 19.67 8.38
CA GLU A 156 -22.27 18.92 7.49
C GLU A 156 -21.05 19.77 7.06
N LEU A 157 -19.85 19.24 7.30
CA LEU A 157 -18.59 19.90 6.94
C LEU A 157 -18.09 19.48 5.54
N GLY A 158 -18.46 18.27 5.11
CA GLY A 158 -18.17 17.75 3.79
C GLY A 158 -17.89 16.25 3.79
N GLN A 159 -17.64 15.68 2.62
CA GLN A 159 -17.42 14.25 2.45
C GLN A 159 -15.96 13.93 2.16
N ILE A 160 -15.37 12.98 2.88
CA ILE A 160 -13.99 12.50 2.63
C ILE A 160 -13.89 11.90 1.23
N LYS A 161 -12.88 12.31 0.47
CA LYS A 161 -12.67 11.80 -0.88
C LYS A 161 -12.18 10.36 -0.88
N LEU A 162 -12.90 9.52 -1.59
CA LEU A 162 -12.49 8.15 -1.89
C LEU A 162 -12.27 7.99 -3.40
N VAL A 163 -11.12 7.44 -3.79
CA VAL A 163 -10.82 7.11 -5.19
C VAL A 163 -10.59 5.63 -5.37
N LYS A 164 -10.99 5.11 -6.54
CA LYS A 164 -10.74 3.72 -6.95
C LYS A 164 -9.94 3.73 -8.24
N PHE A 165 -9.07 2.72 -8.38
CA PHE A 165 -8.25 2.55 -9.57
C PHE A 165 -8.55 1.21 -10.22
N GLU A 166 -8.87 1.23 -11.52
CA GLU A 166 -9.05 0.02 -12.33
C GLU A 166 -7.82 -0.89 -12.28
N LYS A 167 -6.62 -0.29 -12.27
CA LYS A 167 -5.33 -0.99 -12.18
C LYS A 167 -4.54 -0.54 -10.97
N ALA A 168 -5.06 -0.82 -9.77
CA ALA A 168 -4.37 -0.51 -8.52
C ALA A 168 -2.97 -1.14 -8.39
N GLN A 169 -2.66 -2.19 -9.15
CA GLN A 169 -1.31 -2.77 -9.23
C GLN A 169 -0.26 -1.85 -9.88
N ASN A 170 -0.68 -0.80 -10.59
CA ASN A 170 0.23 0.19 -11.17
C ASN A 170 0.61 1.29 -10.18
N LEU A 171 -0.03 1.33 -9.00
CA LEU A 171 0.34 2.29 -7.97
C LEU A 171 1.74 1.99 -7.45
N GLN A 172 2.55 3.04 -7.35
CA GLN A 172 3.87 2.96 -6.77
C GLN A 172 3.79 3.28 -5.29
N LYS A 173 4.39 2.41 -4.47
CA LYS A 173 4.41 2.57 -3.02
C LYS A 173 5.44 3.64 -2.66
N GLU A 174 4.98 4.65 -1.93
CA GLU A 174 5.85 5.61 -1.25
C GLU A 174 5.84 5.33 0.26
N ALA A 175 6.82 5.86 1.00
CA ALA A 175 6.88 5.69 2.44
C ALA A 175 5.70 6.40 3.13
N GLY A 176 5.10 5.77 4.15
CA GLY A 176 3.98 6.34 4.92
C GLY A 176 2.65 5.62 4.78
N GLY A 177 2.54 4.67 3.84
CA GLY A 177 1.35 3.85 3.65
C GLY A 177 0.47 4.30 2.49
#